data_AF-A0A162A2Z8-F1
#
_entry.id   AF-A0A162A2Z8-F1
#
_cell.length_a   1.000
_cell.length_b   1.000
_cell.length_c   1.000
_cell.angle_alpha   90.00
_cell.angle_beta   90.00
_cell.angle_gamma   90.00
#
_symmetry.space_group_name_H-M   'P 1'
#
loop_
_entity.id
_entity.type
_entity.pdbx_description
1 polymer ?
#
loop_
_entity_poly.entity_id
_entity_poly.type
_entity_poly.pdbx_seq_one_letter_code
_entity_poly.pdbx_strand_id
1 'polypeptide(L)'
;MDRCFVRQVFSLDPYLGNLASVYLCTRLTEYEDTKFLQAVAISNASPATAFVFVNDTGPHLIRWFSPHSEIQFCGHATLAAADVLKSLLSIHQNKQYFQAKNHKICITHKTAEQYVMHLPQAQLEPSSPSDAILETLNAKAISLKQTQPKDGYLIVQLQDKDKILNFDFDEAKFSQLTRRALLVTSVEAQEPKSVYFRYFAPQYGKKEDPATGSAGPLLAAFWRLPVNQIYNCYQLSSKGAYYQVSHNQSTVCIYGHVRQPR
;
A
#
# COMPACT_ATOMS: atom_id res chain seq x y z
N MET A 1 -13.64 -25.98 2.97
CA MET A 1 -13.02 -24.73 3.46
C MET A 1 -11.70 -24.67 2.75
N ASP A 2 -11.70 -24.07 1.56
CA ASP A 2 -10.72 -24.46 0.56
C ASP A 2 -9.65 -23.38 0.43
N ARG A 3 -8.60 -23.63 1.23
CA ARG A 3 -7.22 -23.14 1.09
C ARG A 3 -7.05 -21.63 1.30
N CYS A 4 -6.37 -21.30 2.39
CA CYS A 4 -5.69 -20.01 2.53
C CYS A 4 -4.42 -20.04 1.67
N PHE A 5 -4.25 -19.04 0.81
CA PHE A 5 -3.06 -18.89 -0.03
C PHE A 5 -2.24 -17.72 0.48
N VAL A 6 -0.93 -17.91 0.61
CA VAL A 6 -0.05 -16.82 1.02
C VAL A 6 0.75 -16.34 -0.19
N ARG A 7 0.91 -15.03 -0.32
CA ARG A 7 1.79 -14.40 -1.30
C ARG A 7 2.66 -13.36 -0.63
N GLN A 8 3.88 -13.26 -1.12
CA GLN A 8 4.78 -12.15 -0.84
C GLN A 8 4.68 -11.14 -1.97
N VAL A 9 4.55 -9.87 -1.61
CA VAL A 9 4.26 -8.76 -2.52
C VAL A 9 5.19 -7.59 -2.26
N PHE A 10 5.49 -6.83 -3.31
CA PHE A 10 6.37 -5.64 -3.28
C PHE A 10 7.80 -5.96 -2.88
N SER A 11 8.34 -7.05 -3.45
CA SER A 11 9.74 -7.38 -3.25
C SER A 11 10.36 -8.08 -4.45
N LEU A 12 11.62 -7.71 -4.73
CA LEU A 12 12.52 -8.48 -5.58
C LEU A 12 13.34 -9.51 -4.78
N ASP A 13 13.36 -9.38 -3.45
CA ASP A 13 14.04 -10.28 -2.50
C ASP A 13 13.01 -11.17 -1.78
N PRO A 14 13.22 -12.50 -1.67
CA PRO A 14 12.30 -13.39 -0.96
C PRO A 14 12.12 -13.11 0.54
N TYR A 15 12.91 -12.23 1.16
CA TYR A 15 12.81 -11.89 2.58
C TYR A 15 12.26 -10.49 2.87
N LEU A 16 12.07 -9.67 1.82
CA LEU A 16 11.54 -8.31 1.94
C LEU A 16 10.08 -8.21 1.46
N GLY A 17 9.43 -7.06 1.65
CA GLY A 17 8.06 -6.79 1.23
C GLY A 17 7.00 -7.20 2.27
N ASN A 18 5.78 -7.46 1.80
CA ASN A 18 4.64 -7.83 2.65
C ASN A 18 4.10 -9.22 2.33
N LEU A 19 3.75 -9.97 3.36
CA LEU A 19 2.94 -11.18 3.23
C LEU A 19 1.45 -10.79 3.24
N ALA A 20 0.69 -11.40 2.34
CA ALA A 20 -0.77 -11.37 2.39
C ALA A 20 -1.32 -12.78 2.29
N SER A 21 -2.25 -13.08 3.20
CA SER A 21 -3.14 -14.22 3.06
C SER A 21 -4.29 -13.86 2.13
N VAL A 22 -4.70 -14.81 1.30
CA VAL A 22 -5.85 -14.71 0.41
C VAL A 22 -6.74 -15.91 0.68
N TYR A 23 -8.01 -15.63 0.91
CA TYR A 23 -9.03 -16.62 1.16
C TYR A 23 -10.14 -16.47 0.11
N LEU A 24 -10.50 -17.58 -0.53
CA LEU A 24 -11.57 -17.63 -1.53
C LEU A 24 -12.85 -18.08 -0.85
N CYS A 25 -13.80 -17.15 -0.66
CA CYS A 25 -15.10 -17.46 -0.07
C CYS A 25 -15.93 -18.25 -1.08
N THR A 26 -16.47 -19.40 -0.66
CA THR A 26 -17.26 -20.27 -1.55
C THR A 26 -18.74 -19.91 -1.54
N ARG A 27 -19.19 -19.15 -0.54
CA ARG A 27 -20.57 -18.68 -0.39
C ARG A 27 -20.59 -17.19 -0.12
N LEU A 28 -21.58 -16.48 -0.66
CA LEU A 28 -21.75 -15.06 -0.41
C LEU A 28 -22.02 -14.78 1.09
N THR A 29 -22.76 -15.66 1.76
CA THR A 29 -23.02 -15.56 3.21
C THR A 29 -21.75 -15.60 4.05
N GLU A 30 -20.73 -16.36 3.64
CA GLU A 30 -19.42 -16.38 4.28
C GLU A 30 -18.68 -15.05 4.09
N TYR A 31 -18.69 -14.52 2.85
CA TYR A 31 -18.09 -13.24 2.52
C TYR A 31 -18.75 -12.04 3.24
N GLU A 32 -20.04 -12.11 3.51
CA GLU A 32 -20.78 -11.05 4.21
C GLU A 32 -20.61 -11.10 5.74
N ASP A 33 -20.26 -12.26 6.31
CA ASP A 33 -20.09 -12.43 7.75
C ASP A 33 -18.77 -11.82 8.25
N THR A 34 -18.83 -10.54 8.62
CA THR A 34 -17.70 -9.79 9.20
C THR A 34 -17.07 -10.47 10.42
N LYS A 35 -17.86 -11.12 11.28
CA LYS A 35 -17.32 -11.75 12.50
C LYS A 35 -16.49 -12.98 12.13
N PHE A 36 -16.99 -13.78 11.19
CA PHE A 36 -16.27 -14.91 10.64
C PHE A 36 -14.96 -14.47 9.95
N LEU A 37 -15.03 -13.49 9.03
CA LEU A 37 -13.83 -13.02 8.33
C LEU A 37 -12.77 -12.47 9.29
N GLN A 38 -13.18 -11.71 10.32
CA GLN A 38 -12.26 -11.21 11.34
C GLN A 38 -11.61 -12.35 12.13
N ALA A 39 -12.37 -13.38 12.51
CA ALA A 39 -11.83 -14.55 13.22
C ALA A 39 -10.78 -15.30 12.38
N VAL A 40 -11.01 -15.43 11.06
CA VAL A 40 -10.03 -16.01 10.13
C VAL A 40 -8.81 -15.11 9.95
N ALA A 41 -8.99 -13.79 9.89
CA ALA A 41 -7.87 -12.85 9.79
C ALA A 41 -6.96 -12.89 11.04
N ILE A 42 -7.55 -13.07 12.23
CA ILE A 42 -6.83 -13.29 13.48
C ILE A 42 -6.01 -14.59 13.41
N SER A 43 -6.62 -15.70 12.98
CA SER A 43 -5.95 -17.01 12.97
C SER A 43 -4.82 -17.11 11.94
N ASN A 44 -4.91 -16.40 10.82
CA ASN A 44 -3.88 -16.38 9.78
C ASN A 44 -2.57 -15.68 10.20
N ALA A 45 -2.61 -14.86 11.25
CA ALA A 45 -1.47 -14.07 11.77
C ALA A 45 -0.69 -13.24 10.73
N SER A 46 -1.29 -13.00 9.55
CA SER A 46 -0.67 -12.21 8.48
C SER A 46 -0.93 -10.71 8.67
N PRO A 47 -0.06 -9.83 8.16
CA PRO A 47 -0.26 -8.38 8.19
C PRO A 47 -1.61 -7.94 7.60
N ALA A 48 -2.04 -8.63 6.53
CA ALA A 48 -3.37 -8.50 5.96
C ALA A 48 -3.87 -9.84 5.40
N THR A 49 -5.19 -10.04 5.47
CA THR A 49 -5.92 -11.11 4.80
C THR A 49 -6.92 -10.49 3.81
N ALA A 50 -6.86 -10.87 2.54
CA ALA A 50 -7.87 -10.57 1.54
C ALA A 50 -8.88 -11.72 1.47
N PHE A 51 -10.17 -11.38 1.53
CA PHE A 51 -11.26 -12.32 1.30
C PHE A 51 -11.90 -11.98 -0.04
N VAL A 52 -11.98 -12.97 -0.92
CA VAL A 52 -12.45 -12.79 -2.29
C VAL A 52 -13.65 -13.69 -2.54
N PHE A 53 -14.75 -13.10 -3.00
CA PHE A 53 -15.86 -13.85 -3.58
C PHE A 53 -15.79 -13.72 -5.11
N VAL A 54 -15.60 -14.84 -5.79
CA VAL A 54 -15.36 -14.88 -7.22
C VAL A 54 -16.70 -14.86 -7.96
N ASN A 55 -17.00 -13.73 -8.60
CA ASN A 55 -18.13 -13.64 -9.54
C ASN A 55 -17.76 -14.21 -10.92
N ASP A 56 -18.68 -14.98 -11.52
CA ASP A 56 -18.54 -15.51 -12.89
C ASP A 56 -18.70 -14.40 -13.95
N THR A 57 -19.59 -13.44 -13.67
CA THR A 57 -19.84 -12.29 -14.54
C THR A 57 -19.66 -11.00 -13.73
N GLY A 58 -18.67 -10.19 -14.11
CA GLY A 58 -18.38 -8.90 -13.46
C GLY A 58 -17.18 -8.93 -12.50
N PRO A 59 -16.98 -7.86 -11.70
CA PRO A 59 -15.85 -7.76 -10.79
C PRO A 59 -15.98 -8.74 -9.63
N HIS A 60 -14.86 -9.33 -9.20
CA HIS A 60 -14.84 -10.14 -7.98
C HIS A 60 -15.01 -9.25 -6.75
N LEU A 61 -15.72 -9.72 -5.73
CA LEU A 61 -15.86 -8.94 -4.50
C LEU A 61 -14.62 -9.13 -3.64
N ILE A 62 -14.15 -8.06 -2.98
CA ILE A 62 -12.98 -8.13 -2.10
C ILE A 62 -13.19 -7.34 -0.81
N ARG A 63 -12.74 -7.93 0.31
CA ARG A 63 -12.58 -7.27 1.61
C ARG A 63 -11.19 -7.55 2.15
N TRP A 64 -10.69 -6.65 3.00
CA TRP A 64 -9.37 -6.78 3.60
C TRP A 64 -9.46 -6.63 5.11
N PHE A 65 -8.74 -7.48 5.82
CA PHE A 65 -8.71 -7.48 7.26
C PHE A 65 -7.27 -7.55 7.75
N SER A 66 -6.95 -6.70 8.71
CA SER A 66 -5.83 -6.94 9.61
C SER A 66 -6.28 -7.88 10.74
N PRO A 67 -5.35 -8.39 11.57
CA PRO A 67 -5.72 -9.11 12.79
C PRO A 67 -6.59 -8.29 13.77
N HIS A 68 -6.64 -6.97 13.64
CA HIS A 68 -7.37 -6.08 14.56
C HIS A 68 -8.75 -5.66 14.03
N SER A 69 -8.86 -5.40 12.73
CA SER A 69 -10.08 -4.86 12.12
C SER A 69 -10.10 -5.05 10.60
N GLU A 70 -11.28 -4.91 10.00
CA GLU A 70 -11.43 -4.61 8.58
C GLU A 70 -10.71 -3.29 8.23
N ILE A 71 -10.03 -3.27 7.08
CA ILE A 71 -9.34 -2.09 6.56
C ILE A 71 -9.96 -1.67 5.22
N GLN A 72 -10.03 -0.35 4.99
CA GLN A 72 -10.75 0.21 3.83
C GLN A 72 -10.12 -0.15 2.49
N PHE A 73 -8.80 -0.36 2.47
CA PHE A 73 -8.04 -0.69 1.27
C PHE A 73 -6.71 -1.35 1.63
N CYS A 74 -6.30 -2.35 0.85
CA CYS A 74 -4.99 -2.98 0.98
C CYS A 74 -4.41 -3.35 -0.39
N GLY A 75 -3.46 -2.54 -0.87
CA GLY A 75 -2.88 -2.73 -2.20
C GLY A 75 -2.14 -4.06 -2.37
N HIS A 76 -1.28 -4.43 -1.40
CA HIS A 76 -0.49 -5.66 -1.48
C HIS A 76 -1.39 -6.91 -1.44
N ALA A 77 -2.40 -6.94 -0.56
CA ALA A 77 -3.34 -8.05 -0.50
C ALA A 77 -4.25 -8.15 -1.74
N THR A 78 -4.53 -7.04 -2.42
CA THR A 78 -5.22 -7.05 -3.72
C THR A 78 -4.36 -7.64 -4.84
N LEU A 79 -3.06 -7.30 -4.87
CA LEU A 79 -2.12 -7.92 -5.82
C LEU A 79 -1.95 -9.42 -5.55
N ALA A 80 -1.88 -9.82 -4.27
CA ALA A 80 -1.88 -11.23 -3.88
C ALA A 80 -3.14 -11.96 -4.36
N ALA A 81 -4.33 -11.36 -4.17
CA ALA A 81 -5.59 -11.91 -4.64
C ALA A 81 -5.59 -12.10 -6.17
N ALA A 82 -5.09 -11.12 -6.93
CA ALA A 82 -5.02 -11.22 -8.38
C ALA A 82 -4.10 -12.36 -8.86
N ASP A 83 -2.99 -12.61 -8.17
CA ASP A 83 -2.13 -13.76 -8.44
C ASP A 83 -2.80 -15.10 -8.11
N VAL A 84 -3.46 -15.19 -6.97
CA VAL A 84 -4.18 -16.40 -6.55
C VAL A 84 -5.27 -16.76 -7.55
N LEU A 85 -6.08 -15.79 -7.98
CA LEU A 85 -7.12 -16.02 -8.99
C LEU A 85 -6.52 -16.44 -10.34
N LYS A 86 -5.43 -15.79 -10.77
CA LYS A 86 -4.75 -16.14 -12.03
C LYS A 86 -4.18 -17.57 -12.00
N SER A 87 -3.51 -17.94 -10.89
CA SER A 87 -2.82 -19.21 -10.75
C SER A 87 -3.75 -20.41 -10.54
N LEU A 88 -4.89 -20.22 -9.88
CA LEU A 88 -5.81 -21.32 -9.55
C LEU A 88 -6.98 -21.47 -10.51
N LEU A 89 -7.50 -20.36 -11.02
CA LEU A 89 -8.70 -20.35 -11.85
C LEU A 89 -8.39 -20.23 -13.35
N SER A 90 -7.09 -20.27 -13.71
CA SER A 90 -6.63 -20.11 -15.09
C SER A 90 -7.24 -18.89 -15.78
N ILE A 91 -7.45 -17.81 -15.01
CA ILE A 91 -7.98 -16.55 -15.55
C ILE A 91 -6.88 -15.91 -16.40
N HIS A 92 -6.93 -16.15 -17.71
CA HIS A 92 -6.00 -15.60 -18.69
C HIS A 92 -6.32 -14.17 -19.11
N GLN A 93 -7.34 -13.55 -18.50
CA GLN A 93 -7.66 -12.17 -18.76
C GLN A 93 -6.50 -11.28 -18.29
N ASN A 94 -6.06 -10.39 -19.17
CA ASN A 94 -4.99 -9.44 -18.85
C ASN A 94 -5.39 -8.45 -17.76
N LYS A 95 -6.70 -8.27 -17.51
CA LYS A 95 -7.23 -7.38 -16.47
C LYS A 95 -8.18 -8.13 -15.57
N GLN A 96 -8.06 -7.90 -14.28
CA GLN A 96 -8.99 -8.34 -13.26
C GLN A 96 -9.58 -7.10 -12.56
N TYR A 97 -10.87 -7.15 -12.28
CA TYR A 97 -11.55 -6.09 -11.57
C TYR A 97 -12.05 -6.60 -10.23
N PHE A 98 -11.76 -5.84 -9.19
CA PHE A 98 -12.24 -6.09 -7.84
C PHE A 98 -13.21 -4.99 -7.41
N GLN A 99 -14.27 -5.37 -6.74
CA GLN A 99 -15.25 -4.48 -6.13
C GLN A 99 -15.16 -4.59 -4.62
N ALA A 100 -14.65 -3.54 -3.99
CA ALA A 100 -14.78 -3.32 -2.56
C ALA A 100 -16.02 -2.45 -2.28
N LYS A 101 -16.37 -2.27 -1.00
CA LYS A 101 -17.57 -1.52 -0.59
C LYS A 101 -17.71 -0.16 -1.28
N ASN A 102 -16.63 0.62 -1.36
CA ASN A 102 -16.65 1.99 -1.86
C ASN A 102 -15.75 2.22 -3.09
N HIS A 103 -15.05 1.18 -3.57
CA HIS A 103 -14.00 1.34 -4.57
C HIS A 103 -13.97 0.17 -5.55
N LYS A 104 -13.77 0.49 -6.83
CA LYS A 104 -13.43 -0.50 -7.85
C LYS A 104 -11.94 -0.42 -8.12
N ILE A 105 -11.26 -1.56 -8.11
CA ILE A 105 -9.82 -1.65 -8.34
C ILE A 105 -9.58 -2.47 -9.60
N CYS A 106 -8.72 -1.97 -10.47
CA CYS A 106 -8.26 -2.69 -11.66
C CYS A 106 -6.84 -3.17 -11.42
N ILE A 107 -6.61 -4.47 -11.63
CA ILE A 107 -5.27 -5.06 -11.68
C ILE A 107 -5.02 -5.52 -13.11
N THR A 108 -3.88 -5.13 -13.68
CA THR A 108 -3.39 -5.65 -14.97
C THR A 108 -2.23 -6.59 -14.74
N HIS A 109 -2.28 -7.75 -15.38
CA HIS A 109 -1.17 -8.69 -15.39
C HIS A 109 -0.15 -8.27 -16.46
N LYS A 110 1.13 -8.12 -16.08
CA LYS A 110 2.20 -7.63 -16.97
C LYS A 110 3.16 -8.74 -17.38
N THR A 111 3.65 -9.51 -16.41
CA THR A 111 4.52 -10.68 -16.59
C THR A 111 4.18 -11.72 -15.53
N ALA A 112 4.73 -12.93 -15.62
CA ALA A 112 4.41 -14.04 -14.71
C ALA A 112 4.35 -13.66 -13.22
N GLU A 113 5.25 -12.79 -12.75
CA GLU A 113 5.33 -12.33 -11.35
C GLU A 113 5.00 -10.84 -11.17
N GLN A 114 4.67 -10.09 -12.24
CA GLN A 114 4.48 -8.64 -12.16
C GLN A 114 3.05 -8.23 -12.49
N TYR A 115 2.48 -7.44 -11.59
CA TYR A 115 1.11 -6.96 -11.64
C TYR A 115 1.09 -5.44 -11.52
N VAL A 116 0.12 -4.80 -12.15
CA VAL A 116 -0.06 -3.35 -12.15
C VAL A 116 -1.40 -3.02 -11.51
N MET A 117 -1.36 -2.36 -10.36
CA MET A 117 -2.55 -1.82 -9.71
C MET A 117 -2.78 -0.38 -10.17
N HIS A 118 -4.02 -0.10 -10.58
CA HIS A 118 -4.43 1.22 -11.06
C HIS A 118 -5.16 1.97 -9.95
N LEU A 119 -4.58 3.09 -9.51
CA LEU A 119 -5.11 3.95 -8.44
C LEU A 119 -5.39 5.36 -8.97
N PRO A 120 -6.34 6.10 -8.37
CA PRO A 120 -6.54 7.51 -8.71
C PRO A 120 -5.29 8.33 -8.35
N GLN A 121 -5.12 9.45 -9.04
CA GLN A 121 -4.11 10.45 -8.65
C GLN A 121 -4.44 11.03 -7.27
N ALA A 122 -3.40 11.33 -6.49
CA ALA A 122 -3.55 12.06 -5.24
C ALA A 122 -3.48 13.57 -5.50
N GLN A 123 -4.32 14.33 -4.82
CA GLN A 123 -4.20 15.78 -4.72
C GLN A 123 -3.43 16.11 -3.44
N LEU A 124 -2.47 17.02 -3.56
CA LEU A 124 -1.65 17.47 -2.45
C LEU A 124 -1.71 18.99 -2.37
N GLU A 125 -1.95 19.48 -1.17
CA GLU A 125 -1.95 20.90 -0.85
C GLU A 125 -0.63 21.27 -0.16
N PRO A 126 -0.16 22.53 -0.31
CA PRO A 126 0.86 23.08 0.57
C PRO A 126 0.47 22.87 2.04
N SER A 127 1.42 22.44 2.86
CA SER A 127 1.16 22.19 4.27
C SER A 127 1.88 23.22 5.14
N SER A 128 1.15 23.74 6.12
CA SER A 128 1.68 24.53 7.24
C SER A 128 1.20 23.84 8.52
N PRO A 129 1.77 22.66 8.86
CA PRO A 129 1.40 21.98 10.09
C PRO A 129 1.81 22.85 11.28
N SER A 130 1.17 22.66 12.42
CA SER A 130 1.53 23.40 13.63
C SER A 130 2.98 23.10 14.04
N ASP A 131 3.63 24.05 14.70
CA ASP A 131 4.98 23.85 15.25
C ASP A 131 5.02 22.61 16.16
N ALA A 132 3.95 22.35 16.90
CA ALA A 132 3.79 21.15 17.73
C ALA A 132 3.94 19.84 16.92
N ILE A 133 3.45 19.76 15.68
CA ILE A 133 3.65 18.58 14.82
C ILE A 133 5.12 18.48 14.40
N LEU A 134 5.74 19.61 14.01
CA LEU A 134 7.14 19.63 13.57
C LEU A 134 8.10 19.25 14.71
N GLU A 135 7.81 19.67 15.94
CA GLU A 135 8.54 19.31 17.15
C GLU A 135 8.50 17.81 17.47
N THR A 136 7.55 17.06 16.92
CA THR A 136 7.53 15.59 17.08
C THR A 136 8.59 14.90 16.23
N LEU A 137 9.08 15.54 15.16
CA LEU A 137 9.97 14.93 14.17
C LEU A 137 11.43 15.07 14.60
N ASN A 138 12.23 14.01 14.50
CA ASN A 138 13.66 14.08 14.82
C ASN A 138 14.52 14.63 13.66
N ALA A 139 13.90 15.15 12.60
CA ALA A 139 14.56 15.55 11.37
C ALA A 139 13.99 16.87 10.83
N LYS A 140 14.87 17.66 10.22
CA LYS A 140 14.49 18.92 9.55
C LYS A 140 13.80 18.62 8.21
N ALA A 141 12.57 19.10 8.06
CA ALA A 141 11.83 19.05 6.81
C ALA A 141 12.41 20.05 5.79
N ILE A 142 12.59 19.61 4.54
CA ILE A 142 12.92 20.48 3.40
C ILE A 142 11.65 21.06 2.79
N SER A 143 10.62 20.23 2.65
CA SER A 143 9.31 20.63 2.15
C SER A 143 8.22 19.73 2.73
N LEU A 144 7.00 20.26 2.79
CA LEU A 144 5.85 19.63 3.44
C LEU A 144 4.62 19.78 2.55
N LYS A 145 3.86 18.70 2.39
CA LYS A 145 2.55 18.71 1.73
C LYS A 145 1.58 17.84 2.51
N GLN A 146 0.28 18.07 2.33
CA GLN A 146 -0.76 17.24 2.92
C GLN A 146 -1.84 16.89 1.91
N THR A 147 -2.54 15.78 2.13
CA THR A 147 -3.66 15.38 1.27
C THR A 147 -4.94 16.19 1.50
N GLN A 148 -5.02 16.95 2.61
CA GLN A 148 -6.16 17.79 2.99
C GLN A 148 -5.68 18.99 3.80
N PRO A 149 -6.35 20.17 3.73
CA PRO A 149 -5.88 21.40 4.37
C PRO A 149 -5.82 21.40 5.89
N LYS A 150 -6.66 20.62 6.59
CA LYS A 150 -6.80 20.71 8.05
C LYS A 150 -6.50 19.43 8.84
N ASP A 151 -6.33 18.29 8.16
CA ASP A 151 -5.91 17.01 8.75
C ASP A 151 -5.77 15.97 7.64
N GLY A 152 -4.77 16.15 6.77
CA GLY A 152 -4.43 15.22 5.69
C GLY A 152 -3.24 14.33 6.06
N TYR A 153 -2.98 13.28 5.26
CA TYR A 153 -1.72 12.54 5.36
C TYR A 153 -0.58 13.54 5.13
N LEU A 154 0.39 13.59 6.04
CA LEU A 154 1.53 14.50 5.99
C LEU A 154 2.65 13.85 5.20
N ILE A 155 3.12 14.53 4.15
CA ILE A 155 4.28 14.11 3.37
C ILE A 155 5.42 15.08 3.64
N VAL A 156 6.54 14.55 4.11
CA VAL A 156 7.73 15.30 4.52
C VAL A 156 8.90 14.93 3.63
N GLN A 157 9.47 15.91 2.94
CA GLN A 157 10.75 15.75 2.27
C GLN A 157 11.89 15.84 3.28
N LEU A 158 12.74 14.82 3.31
CA LEU A 158 14.03 14.84 3.98
C LEU A 158 15.17 14.99 2.97
N GLN A 159 16.36 15.25 3.47
CA GLN A 159 17.54 15.56 2.65
C GLN A 159 17.97 14.42 1.73
N ASP A 160 18.10 13.22 2.29
CA ASP A 160 18.78 12.10 1.65
C ASP A 160 18.27 10.78 2.22
N LYS A 161 18.79 9.67 1.70
CA LYS A 161 18.48 8.31 2.13
C LYS A 161 18.84 8.04 3.60
N ASP A 162 19.96 8.60 4.07
CA ASP A 162 20.43 8.38 5.44
C ASP A 162 19.48 9.04 6.45
N LYS A 163 18.93 10.22 6.12
CA LYS A 163 17.88 10.86 6.93
C LYS A 163 16.59 10.05 6.94
N ILE A 164 16.22 9.37 5.86
CA ILE A 164 15.05 8.48 5.82
C ILE A 164 15.28 7.25 6.73
N LEU A 165 16.44 6.62 6.63
CA LEU A 165 16.79 5.43 7.41
C LEU A 165 16.81 5.72 8.92
N ASN A 166 17.38 6.86 9.32
CA ASN A 166 17.50 7.27 10.71
C ASN A 166 16.29 8.09 11.23
N PHE A 167 15.25 8.25 10.40
CA PHE A 167 14.07 9.00 10.79
C PHE A 167 13.32 8.31 11.93
N ASP A 168 12.92 9.12 12.91
CA ASP A 168 11.99 8.73 13.96
C ASP A 168 11.18 9.95 14.45
N PHE A 169 10.13 9.69 15.22
CA PHE A 169 9.27 10.73 15.77
C PHE A 169 8.62 10.28 17.08
N ASP A 170 8.18 11.25 17.88
CA ASP A 170 7.38 11.02 19.08
C ASP A 170 5.96 10.57 18.68
N GLU A 171 5.78 9.25 18.57
CA GLU A 171 4.53 8.61 18.15
C GLU A 171 3.33 9.01 19.02
N ALA A 172 3.54 9.12 20.33
CA ALA A 172 2.48 9.43 21.28
C ALA A 172 1.98 10.86 21.09
N LYS A 173 2.89 11.84 21.01
CA LYS A 173 2.52 13.24 20.75
C LYS A 173 1.93 13.41 19.35
N PHE A 174 2.51 12.78 18.34
CA PHE A 174 2.00 12.86 16.98
C PHE A 174 0.56 12.36 16.88
N SER A 175 0.26 11.22 17.52
CA SER A 175 -1.09 10.62 17.53
C SER A 175 -2.13 11.44 18.30
N GLN A 176 -1.71 12.37 19.16
CA GLN A 176 -2.60 13.34 19.84
C GLN A 176 -2.92 14.54 18.94
N LEU A 177 -2.02 14.89 18.02
CA LEU A 177 -2.13 16.08 17.18
C LEU A 177 -2.84 15.82 15.84
N THR A 178 -2.79 14.59 15.32
CA THR A 178 -3.41 14.21 14.03
C THR A 178 -3.94 12.79 14.04
N ARG A 179 -4.94 12.52 13.18
CA ARG A 179 -5.49 11.18 12.93
C ARG A 179 -5.01 10.59 11.60
N ARG A 180 -3.93 11.12 11.05
CA ARG A 180 -3.48 10.86 9.68
C ARG A 180 -2.05 10.38 9.61
N ALA A 181 -1.74 9.66 8.53
CA ALA A 181 -0.45 9.02 8.34
C ALA A 181 0.65 10.04 8.03
N LEU A 182 1.88 9.67 8.35
CA LEU A 182 3.10 10.40 8.04
C LEU A 182 3.90 9.61 7.00
N LEU A 183 4.24 10.25 5.89
CA LEU A 183 5.15 9.72 4.89
C LEU A 183 6.39 10.61 4.86
N VAL A 184 7.57 10.03 5.07
CA VAL A 184 8.84 10.73 4.85
C VAL A 184 9.45 10.26 3.54
N THR A 185 10.01 11.16 2.73
CA THR A 185 10.55 10.81 1.41
C THR A 185 11.78 11.64 1.03
N SER A 186 12.68 11.06 0.25
CA SER A 186 13.82 11.73 -0.36
C SER A 186 14.09 11.17 -1.76
N VAL A 187 14.92 11.88 -2.52
CA VAL A 187 15.51 11.46 -3.80
C VAL A 187 17.01 11.69 -3.73
N GLU A 188 17.76 10.94 -4.52
CA GLU A 188 19.22 11.05 -4.61
C GLU A 188 19.60 11.51 -6.01
N ALA A 189 20.49 12.50 -6.13
CA ALA A 189 20.89 13.05 -7.42
C ALA A 189 21.59 12.00 -8.31
N GLN A 190 22.33 11.10 -7.68
CA GLN A 190 23.11 10.01 -8.28
C GLN A 190 22.27 8.77 -8.62
N GLU A 191 21.02 8.67 -8.14
CA GLU A 191 20.10 7.57 -8.45
C GLU A 191 18.84 8.12 -9.15
N PRO A 192 18.96 8.59 -10.41
CA PRO A 192 17.83 9.15 -11.13
C PRO A 192 16.72 8.12 -11.27
N LYS A 193 15.47 8.61 -11.21
CA LYS A 193 14.26 7.77 -11.20
C LYS A 193 14.11 6.86 -9.99
N SER A 194 14.77 7.16 -8.88
CA SER A 194 14.55 6.48 -7.59
C SER A 194 13.97 7.43 -6.56
N VAL A 195 12.99 6.93 -5.79
CA VAL A 195 12.36 7.61 -4.67
C VAL A 195 12.48 6.71 -3.44
N TYR A 196 12.98 7.25 -2.35
CA TYR A 196 13.08 6.54 -1.06
C TYR A 196 12.03 7.09 -0.11
N PHE A 197 11.42 6.23 0.69
CA PHE A 197 10.43 6.65 1.66
C PHE A 197 10.25 5.67 2.82
N ARG A 198 9.56 6.14 3.87
CA ARG A 198 8.96 5.31 4.92
C ARG A 198 7.54 5.81 5.19
N TYR A 199 6.67 4.93 5.69
CA TYR A 199 5.26 5.22 5.91
C TYR A 199 4.83 4.84 7.32
N PHE A 200 4.40 5.84 8.09
CA PHE A 200 4.03 5.71 9.49
C PHE A 200 2.55 5.97 9.67
N ALA A 201 1.89 5.10 10.41
CA ALA A 201 0.45 5.14 10.58
C ALA A 201 0.01 4.64 11.98
N PRO A 202 0.58 5.21 13.06
CA PRO A 202 0.36 4.73 14.42
C PRO A 202 -1.11 4.68 14.84
N GLN A 203 -1.91 5.61 14.33
CA GLN A 203 -3.37 5.64 14.52
C GLN A 203 -4.13 4.41 13.97
N TYR A 204 -3.48 3.57 13.16
CA TYR A 204 -4.04 2.32 12.62
C TYR A 204 -3.43 1.07 13.31
N GLY A 205 -2.85 1.24 14.50
CA GLY A 205 -2.42 0.15 15.39
C GLY A 205 -0.98 -0.32 15.19
N LYS A 206 -0.23 0.25 14.24
CA LYS A 206 1.21 0.02 14.06
C LYS A 206 1.90 1.32 13.71
N LYS A 207 3.03 1.61 14.38
CA LYS A 207 3.85 2.79 14.12
C LYS A 207 4.22 2.91 12.64
N GLU A 208 4.73 1.83 12.04
CA GLU A 208 5.21 1.79 10.67
C GLU A 208 4.58 0.63 9.88
N ASP A 209 4.14 0.92 8.65
CA ASP A 209 3.76 -0.11 7.68
C ASP A 209 5.02 -0.53 6.90
N PRO A 210 5.36 -1.83 6.82
CA PRO A 210 6.56 -2.27 6.12
C PRO A 210 6.52 -2.06 4.60
N ALA A 211 5.34 -2.12 3.96
CA ALA A 211 5.21 -2.09 2.50
C ALA A 211 3.85 -1.54 2.06
N THR A 212 3.86 -0.30 1.58
CA THR A 212 2.68 0.57 1.43
C THR A 212 2.46 0.97 -0.03
N GLY A 213 1.76 0.13 -0.80
CA GLY A 213 1.46 0.44 -2.21
C GLY A 213 0.60 1.72 -2.40
N SER A 214 -0.22 2.10 -1.42
CA SER A 214 -1.01 3.33 -1.43
C SER A 214 -0.17 4.61 -1.30
N ALA A 215 1.12 4.49 -0.96
CA ALA A 215 2.04 5.63 -0.98
C ALA A 215 2.37 6.07 -2.42
N GLY A 216 2.24 5.18 -3.42
CA GLY A 216 2.60 5.48 -4.80
C GLY A 216 1.95 6.74 -5.38
N PRO A 217 0.61 6.92 -5.30
CA PRO A 217 -0.03 8.17 -5.74
C PRO A 217 0.46 9.41 -5.00
N LEU A 218 0.77 9.29 -3.70
CA LEU A 218 1.31 10.39 -2.89
C LEU A 218 2.72 10.77 -3.38
N LEU A 219 3.59 9.78 -3.61
CA LEU A 219 4.95 9.98 -4.12
C LEU A 219 4.91 10.59 -5.53
N ALA A 220 4.03 10.09 -6.40
CA ALA A 220 3.85 10.61 -7.76
C ALA A 220 3.49 12.10 -7.76
N ALA A 221 2.52 12.48 -6.92
CA ALA A 221 2.08 13.87 -6.79
C ALA A 221 3.11 14.75 -6.06
N PHE A 222 3.77 14.23 -5.03
CA PHE A 222 4.71 15.00 -4.21
C PHE A 222 5.91 15.44 -5.03
N TRP A 223 6.54 14.47 -5.71
CA TRP A 223 7.73 14.67 -6.55
C TRP A 223 7.42 15.17 -7.96
N ARG A 224 6.13 15.35 -8.30
CA ARG A 224 5.67 15.78 -9.63
C ARG A 224 6.33 14.94 -10.72
N LEU A 225 6.24 13.61 -10.57
CA LEU A 225 6.88 12.69 -11.49
C LEU A 225 6.45 13.02 -12.94
N PRO A 226 7.34 12.90 -13.93
CA PRO A 226 6.94 13.08 -15.33
C PRO A 226 5.91 12.04 -15.75
N VAL A 227 4.93 12.48 -16.55
CA VAL A 227 3.91 11.62 -17.14
C VAL A 227 4.56 10.49 -17.96
N ASN A 228 4.02 9.28 -17.84
CA ASN A 228 4.46 8.07 -18.52
C ASN A 228 5.92 7.65 -18.24
N GLN A 229 6.57 8.21 -17.23
CA GLN A 229 7.88 7.74 -16.78
C GLN A 229 7.74 6.82 -15.56
N ILE A 230 8.51 5.74 -15.57
CA ILE A 230 8.57 4.77 -14.48
C ILE A 230 9.65 5.19 -13.49
N TYR A 231 9.29 5.24 -12.21
CA TYR A 231 10.17 5.51 -11.09
C TYR A 231 10.20 4.29 -10.17
N ASN A 232 11.38 3.97 -9.67
CA ASN A 232 11.60 2.98 -8.62
C ASN A 232 11.24 3.61 -7.27
N CYS A 233 10.44 2.92 -6.48
CA CYS A 233 10.10 3.33 -5.12
C CYS A 233 10.63 2.29 -4.14
N TYR A 234 11.53 2.75 -3.26
CA TYR A 234 12.14 1.94 -2.22
C TYR A 234 11.57 2.37 -0.86
N GLN A 235 10.80 1.50 -0.23
CA GLN A 235 10.38 1.69 1.14
C GLN A 235 11.47 1.17 2.06
N LEU A 236 12.11 2.08 2.80
CA LEU A 236 13.25 1.76 3.67
C LEU A 236 12.80 1.44 5.10
N SER A 237 11.71 0.68 5.21
CA SER A 237 11.22 0.14 6.48
C SER A 237 12.09 -1.03 6.94
N SER A 238 11.85 -1.53 8.15
CA SER A 238 12.56 -2.71 8.70
C SER A 238 12.45 -3.97 7.84
N LYS A 239 11.38 -4.13 7.05
CA LYS A 239 11.20 -5.26 6.13
C LYS A 239 11.51 -4.93 4.67
N GLY A 240 11.79 -3.67 4.36
CA GLY A 240 11.98 -3.20 2.99
C GLY A 240 10.75 -3.38 2.09
N ALA A 241 10.61 -2.54 1.07
CA ALA A 241 9.72 -2.85 -0.05
C ALA A 241 10.24 -2.21 -1.33
N TYR A 242 9.94 -2.85 -2.45
CA TYR A 242 10.22 -2.34 -3.77
C TYR A 242 8.99 -2.47 -4.67
N TYR A 243 8.65 -1.38 -5.33
CA TYR A 243 7.70 -1.35 -6.43
C TYR A 243 8.06 -0.20 -7.37
N GLN A 244 7.46 -0.20 -8.55
CA GLN A 244 7.60 0.92 -9.47
C GLN A 244 6.31 1.71 -9.54
N VAL A 245 6.43 3.00 -9.87
CA VAL A 245 5.31 3.91 -10.04
C VAL A 245 5.45 4.61 -11.38
N SER A 246 4.36 4.67 -12.12
CA SER A 246 4.19 5.63 -13.22
C SER A 246 2.81 6.27 -13.10
N HIS A 247 2.56 7.32 -13.85
CA HIS A 247 1.22 7.87 -13.95
C HIS A 247 0.95 8.44 -15.33
N ASN A 248 -0.33 8.46 -15.69
CA ASN A 248 -0.87 9.20 -16.81
C ASN A 248 -1.84 10.27 -16.29
N GLN A 249 -2.54 10.98 -17.18
CA GLN A 249 -3.43 12.09 -16.83
C GLN A 249 -4.54 11.76 -15.80
N SER A 250 -4.93 10.50 -15.63
CA SER A 250 -6.05 10.13 -14.74
C SER A 250 -5.69 9.07 -13.69
N THR A 251 -4.60 8.33 -13.90
CA THR A 251 -4.32 7.10 -13.15
C THR A 251 -2.85 7.02 -12.77
N VAL A 252 -2.59 6.55 -11.55
CA VAL A 252 -1.28 6.12 -11.07
C VAL A 252 -1.21 4.60 -11.13
N CYS A 253 -0.16 4.10 -11.77
CA CYS A 253 0.12 2.67 -11.94
C CYS A 253 1.18 2.23 -10.95
N ILE A 254 0.85 1.26 -10.10
CA ILE A 254 1.76 0.64 -9.13
C ILE A 254 2.16 -0.74 -9.63
N TYR A 255 3.42 -0.90 -10.01
CA TYR A 255 3.97 -2.15 -10.52
C TYR A 255 4.55 -2.93 -9.36
N GLY A 256 3.86 -3.98 -8.92
CA GLY A 256 4.27 -4.83 -7.82
C GLY A 256 4.67 -6.22 -8.31
N HIS A 257 5.74 -6.75 -7.75
CA HIS A 257 6.06 -8.17 -7.88
C HIS A 257 5.27 -8.98 -6.85
N VAL A 258 4.76 -10.14 -7.28
CA VAL A 258 4.00 -11.10 -6.47
C VAL A 258 4.60 -12.47 -6.68
N ARG A 259 4.80 -13.20 -5.58
CA ARG A 259 5.46 -14.51 -5.57
C ARG A 259 4.95 -15.35 -4.41
N GLN A 260 5.11 -16.67 -4.51
CA GLN A 260 4.85 -17.55 -3.39
C GLN A 260 5.99 -17.40 -2.36
N PRO A 261 5.67 -17.32 -1.05
CA PRO A 261 6.70 -17.33 -0.03
C PRO A 261 7.45 -18.67 -0.06
N ARG A 262 8.74 -18.63 0.30
CA ARG A 262 9.55 -19.85 0.48
C ARG A 262 9.18 -20.61 1.74
#